data_AF-K2MUT3-F1
#
_entry.id   AF-K2MUT3-F1
#
_cell.length_a   1.000
_cell.length_b   1.000
_cell.length_c   1.000
_cell.angle_alpha   90.00
_cell.angle_beta   90.00
_cell.angle_gamma   90.00
#
_symmetry.space_group_name_H-M   'P 1'
#
loop_
_entity.id
_entity.type
_entity.pdbx_description
1 polymer ?
#
loop_
_entity_poly.entity_id
_entity_poly.type
_entity_poly.pdbx_seq_one_letter_code
_entity_poly.pdbx_strand_id
1 'polypeptide(L)'
;VSNTVLRSLQAGGSAVYVGGGVDLISSAVVLDGVLLEASGGPTASAMHVAFSSLFSLRSHSMFFLTNVSAVSSGGGIVLGERLAVFDSVLRFVGVEGAVASSLVRCDGGTVGAGGWLDLHDVWAVGEASSVASLSGVTLSGGAVSIARCTAAGATLVSGPTITSGVVSVQCNRAGSRVLQSSSDHRSAGLPFVSVVPCDGCAAALACFDALTASFSDCVCSCRAGGVGEACLPFDVPLARAGGGGGGAEGCVSGVTLTESVTVGGGRATVCFDSVVFSGPITVAVELRSMDTFADALNVTLRHCVIADGAQLRIGGLMESTAR
;
A
#
# COMPACT_ATOMS: atom_id res chain seq x y z
N VAL A 1 -1.35 -3.18 16.09
CA VAL A 1 -2.84 -3.18 16.23
C VAL A 1 -3.39 -3.97 15.06
N SER A 2 -4.25 -4.94 15.31
CA SER A 2 -4.77 -5.84 14.27
C SER A 2 -6.30 -5.87 14.26
N ASN A 3 -6.94 -5.90 13.09
CA ASN A 3 -8.39 -6.08 12.93
C ASN A 3 -9.24 -5.14 13.81
N THR A 4 -8.86 -3.87 13.85
CA THR A 4 -9.50 -2.86 14.69
C THR A 4 -10.04 -1.74 13.83
N VAL A 5 -11.21 -1.21 14.21
CA VAL A 5 -11.77 0.00 13.61
C VAL A 5 -11.49 1.17 14.56
N LEU A 6 -10.75 2.17 14.09
CA LEU A 6 -10.49 3.42 14.81
C LEU A 6 -11.24 4.54 14.11
N ARG A 7 -12.07 5.27 14.85
CA ARG A 7 -12.92 6.33 14.28
C ARG A 7 -12.79 7.64 15.06
N SER A 8 -12.76 8.74 14.33
CA SER A 8 -12.97 10.09 14.85
C SER A 8 -14.10 10.77 14.10
N LEU A 9 -15.06 11.33 14.84
CA LEU A 9 -16.15 12.17 14.31
C LEU A 9 -15.97 13.64 14.67
N GLN A 10 -14.90 13.97 15.40
CA GLN A 10 -14.63 15.32 15.87
C GLN A 10 -14.21 16.21 14.70
N ALA A 11 -14.68 17.45 14.68
CA ALA A 11 -14.25 18.43 13.70
C ALA A 11 -12.72 18.58 13.71
N GLY A 12 -12.08 18.33 12.56
CA GLY A 12 -10.62 18.29 12.42
C GLY A 12 -9.89 17.17 13.19
N GLY A 13 -10.61 16.17 13.69
CA GLY A 13 -10.04 15.07 14.46
C GLY A 13 -9.29 14.04 13.60
N SER A 14 -8.61 13.11 14.28
CA SER A 14 -7.92 12.00 13.62
C SER A 14 -8.18 10.68 14.31
N ALA A 15 -8.28 9.59 13.56
CA ALA A 15 -8.48 8.26 14.15
C ALA A 15 -7.23 7.81 14.93
N VAL A 16 -6.04 8.17 14.44
CA VAL A 16 -4.77 8.06 15.16
C VAL A 16 -4.10 9.43 15.17
N TYR A 17 -3.71 9.89 16.36
CA TYR A 17 -3.02 11.16 16.54
C TYR A 17 -1.73 10.97 17.33
N VAL A 18 -0.62 11.50 16.82
CA VAL A 18 0.67 11.50 17.51
C VAL A 18 1.04 12.95 17.84
N GLY A 19 0.92 13.32 19.12
CA GLY A 19 1.23 14.67 19.59
C GLY A 19 2.69 14.89 20.02
N GLY A 20 3.41 13.83 20.42
CA GLY A 20 4.75 13.92 21.03
C GLY A 20 5.90 13.42 20.15
N GLY A 21 5.64 13.20 18.86
CA GLY A 21 6.56 12.53 17.94
C GLY A 21 6.60 11.00 18.08
N VAL A 22 7.23 10.36 17.10
CA VAL A 22 7.59 8.95 17.04
C VAL A 22 9.11 8.88 16.89
N ASP A 23 9.81 8.20 17.78
CA ASP A 23 11.24 7.91 17.63
C ASP A 23 11.48 6.42 17.89
N LEU A 24 11.57 5.65 16.80
CA LEU A 24 11.87 4.23 16.86
C LEU A 24 13.37 4.04 16.72
N ILE A 25 13.94 3.32 17.68
CA ILE A 25 15.34 2.90 17.71
C ILE A 25 15.34 1.39 17.94
N SER A 26 15.85 0.64 16.95
CA SER A 26 15.84 -0.83 16.94
C SER A 26 14.50 -1.42 17.40
N SER A 27 13.41 -0.85 16.91
CA SER A 27 12.04 -1.25 17.27
C SER A 27 11.11 -1.16 16.07
N ALA A 28 9.96 -1.83 16.20
CA ALA A 28 8.95 -1.86 15.15
C ALA A 28 7.58 -1.42 15.67
N VAL A 29 6.83 -0.75 14.80
CA VAL A 29 5.39 -0.55 14.94
C VAL A 29 4.71 -1.09 13.69
N VAL A 30 3.76 -2.01 13.89
CA VAL A 30 2.97 -2.62 12.81
C VAL A 30 1.48 -2.39 13.05
N LEU A 31 0.82 -1.87 12.01
CA LEU A 31 -0.62 -1.70 11.88
C LEU A 31 -1.10 -2.62 10.77
N ASP A 32 -1.86 -3.66 11.12
CA ASP A 32 -2.29 -4.71 10.19
C ASP A 32 -3.82 -4.83 10.18
N GLY A 33 -4.46 -4.80 9.01
CA GLY A 33 -5.91 -5.02 8.94
C GLY A 33 -6.72 -3.95 9.67
N VAL A 34 -6.21 -2.71 9.75
CA VAL A 34 -6.85 -1.62 10.51
C VAL A 34 -7.72 -0.78 9.58
N LEU A 35 -8.92 -0.42 10.05
CA LEU A 35 -9.77 0.58 9.42
C LEU A 35 -9.66 1.90 10.18
N LEU A 36 -9.18 2.93 9.50
CA LEU A 36 -9.02 4.29 10.03
C LEU A 36 -10.08 5.21 9.40
N GLU A 37 -11.01 5.70 10.21
CA GLU A 37 -12.04 6.62 9.73
C GLU A 37 -11.96 7.97 10.46
N ALA A 38 -11.87 9.05 9.68
CA ALA A 38 -11.91 10.39 10.22
C ALA A 38 -12.91 11.25 9.44
N SER A 39 -13.98 11.65 10.11
CA SER A 39 -14.94 12.61 9.60
C SER A 39 -14.94 13.83 10.51
N GLY A 40 -15.21 15.00 9.94
CA GLY A 40 -15.12 16.26 10.68
C GLY A 40 -14.63 17.44 9.86
N GLY A 41 -14.72 17.37 8.53
CA GLY A 41 -14.34 18.46 7.63
C GLY A 41 -12.95 18.28 7.00
N PRO A 42 -12.45 19.32 6.31
CA PRO A 42 -11.26 19.22 5.46
C PRO A 42 -9.96 19.04 6.24
N THR A 43 -9.96 19.32 7.55
CA THR A 43 -8.80 19.16 8.43
C THR A 43 -8.74 17.79 9.11
N ALA A 44 -9.78 16.96 8.98
CA ALA A 44 -9.77 15.61 9.52
C ALA A 44 -8.70 14.76 8.81
N SER A 45 -8.10 13.79 9.52
CA SER A 45 -7.07 12.91 8.96
C SER A 45 -7.18 11.49 9.49
N ALA A 46 -6.97 10.47 8.66
CA ALA A 46 -7.01 9.08 9.13
C ALA A 46 -5.93 8.82 10.19
N MET A 47 -4.70 9.26 9.93
CA MET A 47 -3.61 9.33 10.89
C MET A 47 -2.91 10.67 10.78
N HIS A 48 -2.56 11.27 11.92
CA HIS A 48 -1.90 12.57 11.93
C HIS A 48 -0.80 12.65 12.97
N VAL A 49 0.43 12.89 12.50
CA VAL A 49 1.56 13.30 13.34
C VAL A 49 1.54 14.82 13.43
N ALA A 50 1.53 15.35 14.65
CA ALA A 50 1.45 16.78 14.89
C ALA A 50 2.56 17.55 14.16
N PHE A 51 2.23 18.76 13.71
CA PHE A 51 3.19 19.66 13.08
C PHE A 51 4.40 19.88 14.02
N SER A 52 5.61 19.99 13.46
CA SER A 52 6.89 20.04 14.19
C SER A 52 7.27 18.83 15.07
N SER A 53 6.43 17.79 15.16
CA SER A 53 6.80 16.55 15.86
C SER A 53 7.74 15.71 15.01
N LEU A 54 8.75 15.12 15.65
CA LEU A 54 9.69 14.22 14.99
C LEU A 54 8.99 12.90 14.63
N PHE A 55 9.21 12.38 13.42
CA PHE A 55 8.91 10.99 13.07
C PHE A 55 10.19 10.33 12.59
N SER A 56 10.85 9.58 13.46
CA SER A 56 12.22 9.08 13.30
C SER A 56 12.27 7.56 13.39
N LEU A 57 12.94 6.94 12.43
CA LEU A 57 13.23 5.50 12.37
C LEU A 57 14.74 5.33 12.22
N ARG A 58 15.38 4.70 13.20
CA ARG A 58 16.85 4.50 13.24
C ARG A 58 17.24 3.10 13.69
N SER A 59 18.45 2.69 13.31
CA SER A 59 19.08 1.46 13.79
C SER A 59 18.24 0.20 13.51
N HIS A 60 17.91 -0.01 12.22
CA HIS A 60 17.08 -1.13 11.78
C HIS A 60 15.68 -1.10 12.39
N SER A 61 15.07 0.08 12.48
CA SER A 61 13.67 0.22 12.90
C SER A 61 12.70 0.00 11.76
N MET A 62 11.43 -0.23 12.12
CA MET A 62 10.36 -0.39 11.15
C MET A 62 9.08 0.32 11.58
N PHE A 63 8.47 1.05 10.66
CA PHE A 63 7.07 1.45 10.76
C PHE A 63 6.32 0.93 9.55
N PHE A 64 5.34 0.06 9.77
CA PHE A 64 4.68 -0.68 8.70
C PHE A 64 3.16 -0.65 8.84
N LEU A 65 2.48 -0.19 7.79
CA LEU A 65 1.04 -0.34 7.61
C LEU A 65 0.79 -1.41 6.55
N THR A 66 -0.01 -2.42 6.89
CA THR A 66 -0.43 -3.46 5.96
C THR A 66 -1.91 -3.75 6.02
N ASN A 67 -2.55 -3.96 4.86
CA ASN A 67 -4.00 -4.20 4.76
C ASN A 67 -4.82 -3.14 5.49
N VAL A 68 -4.45 -1.86 5.31
CA VAL A 68 -5.10 -0.74 5.99
C VAL A 68 -6.09 -0.07 5.05
N SER A 69 -7.29 0.20 5.54
CA SER A 69 -8.26 1.06 4.85
C SER A 69 -8.34 2.41 5.57
N ALA A 70 -8.17 3.51 4.83
CA ALA A 70 -8.19 4.87 5.37
C ALA A 70 -9.28 5.70 4.68
N VAL A 71 -10.33 6.05 5.43
CA VAL A 71 -11.43 6.89 4.95
C VAL A 71 -11.41 8.21 5.70
N SER A 72 -11.25 9.32 4.97
CA SER A 72 -11.16 10.64 5.59
C SER A 72 -11.77 11.74 4.76
N SER A 73 -12.50 12.66 5.39
CA SER A 73 -12.98 13.88 4.74
C SER A 73 -11.88 14.90 4.43
N GLY A 74 -10.66 14.67 4.92
CA GLY A 74 -9.48 15.51 4.69
C GLY A 74 -8.27 14.70 4.24
N GLY A 75 -7.25 14.59 5.10
CA GLY A 75 -5.99 13.88 4.83
C GLY A 75 -6.06 12.37 5.09
N GLY A 76 -5.18 11.59 4.45
CA GLY A 76 -4.97 10.18 4.79
C GLY A 76 -4.05 10.02 6.00
N ILE A 77 -2.86 9.47 5.75
CA ILE A 77 -1.79 9.26 6.71
C ILE A 77 -0.78 10.40 6.58
N VAL A 78 -0.80 11.32 7.54
CA VAL A 78 0.06 12.51 7.57
C VAL A 78 1.19 12.29 8.57
N LEU A 79 2.43 12.21 8.08
CA LEU A 79 3.63 11.98 8.90
C LEU A 79 4.34 13.26 9.36
N GLY A 80 3.79 14.42 9.02
CA GLY A 80 4.32 15.73 9.40
C GLY A 80 5.53 16.17 8.58
N GLU A 81 6.26 17.15 9.10
CA GLU A 81 7.35 17.85 8.39
C GLU A 81 8.77 17.42 8.83
N ARG A 82 8.88 16.52 9.81
CA ARG A 82 10.17 16.08 10.40
C ARG A 82 10.34 14.57 10.29
N LEU A 83 10.14 14.03 9.09
CA LEU A 83 10.45 12.63 8.81
C LEU A 83 11.97 12.39 8.83
N ALA A 84 12.42 11.30 9.44
CA ALA A 84 13.81 10.88 9.43
C ALA A 84 13.88 9.35 9.34
N VAL A 85 14.30 8.81 8.20
CA VAL A 85 14.42 7.35 8.01
C VAL A 85 15.88 7.03 7.65
N PHE A 86 16.58 6.35 8.56
CA PHE A 86 18.00 6.00 8.40
C PHE A 86 18.23 4.54 8.83
N ASP A 87 18.90 3.76 7.98
CA ASP A 87 19.12 2.32 8.18
C ASP A 87 17.85 1.56 8.60
N SER A 88 16.67 2.00 8.14
CA SER A 88 15.35 1.62 8.65
C SER A 88 14.29 1.66 7.56
N VAL A 89 13.12 1.08 7.86
CA VAL A 89 12.06 0.83 6.87
C VAL A 89 10.77 1.57 7.25
N LEU A 90 10.28 2.42 6.35
CA LEU A 90 8.93 2.98 6.39
C LEU A 90 8.13 2.34 5.26
N ARG A 91 7.12 1.52 5.58
CA ARG A 91 6.46 0.67 4.59
C ARG A 91 4.94 0.80 4.64
N PHE A 92 4.32 0.79 3.46
CA PHE A 92 2.87 0.75 3.25
C PHE A 92 2.58 -0.33 2.20
N VAL A 93 1.92 -1.41 2.60
CA VAL A 93 1.57 -2.53 1.70
C VAL A 93 0.08 -2.83 1.74
N GLY A 94 -0.62 -2.77 0.60
CA GLY A 94 -2.06 -3.04 0.57
C GLY A 94 -2.85 -1.98 1.34
N VAL A 95 -2.54 -0.71 1.10
CA VAL A 95 -3.20 0.43 1.76
C VAL A 95 -4.16 1.08 0.78
N GLU A 96 -5.44 1.07 1.10
CA GLU A 96 -6.46 1.71 0.28
C GLU A 96 -7.05 2.91 1.03
N GLY A 97 -7.34 4.00 0.33
CA GLY A 97 -8.05 5.10 0.96
C GLY A 97 -8.86 6.01 0.06
N ALA A 98 -9.98 6.44 0.63
CA ALA A 98 -10.86 7.47 0.12
C ALA A 98 -10.60 8.77 0.91
N VAL A 99 -9.78 9.65 0.33
CA VAL A 99 -9.30 10.88 0.98
C VAL A 99 -9.43 12.07 0.02
N ALA A 100 -9.42 13.29 0.56
CA ALA A 100 -9.59 14.50 -0.25
C ALA A 100 -8.29 14.94 -0.98
N SER A 101 -7.13 14.45 -0.55
CA SER A 101 -5.81 14.84 -1.09
C SER A 101 -4.89 13.62 -1.22
N SER A 102 -3.71 13.59 -0.60
CA SER A 102 -2.80 12.45 -0.68
C SER A 102 -3.09 11.41 0.40
N LEU A 103 -3.05 10.13 0.03
CA LEU A 103 -3.24 9.02 0.97
C LEU A 103 -2.08 8.92 1.96
N VAL A 104 -0.84 9.07 1.49
CA VAL A 104 0.35 9.22 2.34
C VAL A 104 0.95 10.61 2.15
N ARG A 105 1.12 11.39 3.21
CA ARG A 105 1.67 12.74 3.12
C ARG A 105 2.85 12.93 4.06
N CYS A 106 3.98 13.30 3.49
CA CYS A 106 5.19 13.68 4.20
C CYS A 106 5.53 15.12 3.78
N ASP A 107 5.31 16.07 4.69
CA ASP A 107 5.46 17.50 4.41
C ASP A 107 6.92 17.97 4.49
N GLY A 108 7.83 17.11 4.96
CA GLY A 108 9.21 17.47 5.21
C GLY A 108 10.04 16.32 5.77
N GLY A 109 11.36 16.48 5.73
CA GLY A 109 12.31 15.54 6.34
C GLY A 109 13.21 14.83 5.33
N THR A 110 13.81 13.73 5.77
CA THR A 110 14.86 13.03 5.03
C THR A 110 14.69 11.51 5.06
N VAL A 111 14.81 10.90 3.88
CA VAL A 111 15.09 9.47 3.75
C VAL A 111 16.59 9.35 3.41
N GLY A 112 17.37 9.00 4.43
CA GLY A 112 18.83 9.02 4.37
C GLY A 112 19.44 7.67 4.05
N ALA A 113 20.76 7.57 4.19
CA ALA A 113 21.50 6.33 3.95
C ALA A 113 20.88 5.13 4.68
N GLY A 114 20.73 4.02 3.95
CA GLY A 114 20.08 2.80 4.45
C GLY A 114 18.60 2.95 4.79
N GLY A 115 17.99 4.12 4.57
CA GLY A 115 16.56 4.36 4.74
C GLY A 115 15.78 3.91 3.52
N TRP A 116 14.67 3.22 3.74
CA TRP A 116 13.79 2.74 2.68
C TRP A 116 12.34 3.15 2.93
N LEU A 117 11.76 3.90 2.00
CA LEU A 117 10.33 4.19 1.96
C LEU A 117 9.68 3.34 0.87
N ASP A 118 8.83 2.40 1.26
CA ASP A 118 8.17 1.47 0.35
C ASP A 118 6.65 1.70 0.29
N LEU A 119 6.17 1.96 -0.93
CA LEU A 119 4.76 2.02 -1.27
C LEU A 119 4.49 0.86 -2.24
N HIS A 120 3.81 -0.18 -1.75
CA HIS A 120 3.47 -1.35 -2.54
C HIS A 120 1.96 -1.61 -2.49
N ASP A 121 1.31 -1.74 -3.63
CA ASP A 121 -0.14 -2.00 -3.68
C ASP A 121 -0.94 -0.93 -2.87
N VAL A 122 -0.60 0.34 -3.07
CA VAL A 122 -1.26 1.47 -2.42
C VAL A 122 -2.23 2.12 -3.39
N TRP A 123 -3.46 2.34 -2.92
CA TRP A 123 -4.53 2.86 -3.75
C TRP A 123 -5.22 4.09 -3.15
N ALA A 124 -5.10 5.21 -3.86
CA ALA A 124 -5.90 6.41 -3.64
C ALA A 124 -7.14 6.47 -4.58
N VAL A 125 -8.34 6.38 -4.00
CA VAL A 125 -9.62 6.19 -4.73
C VAL A 125 -10.24 7.50 -5.23
N GLY A 126 -9.99 8.63 -4.57
CA GLY A 126 -10.60 9.92 -4.92
C GLY A 126 -10.04 10.53 -6.22
N GLU A 127 -10.89 11.15 -7.04
CA GLU A 127 -10.48 11.72 -8.34
C GLU A 127 -9.41 12.83 -8.23
N ALA A 128 -9.41 13.57 -7.12
CA ALA A 128 -8.39 14.57 -6.81
C ALA A 128 -7.24 14.02 -5.96
N SER A 129 -7.25 12.73 -5.64
CA SER A 129 -6.31 12.11 -4.71
C SER A 129 -5.08 11.55 -5.40
N SER A 130 -3.96 11.52 -4.67
CA SER A 130 -2.71 10.88 -5.06
C SER A 130 -2.31 9.81 -4.05
N VAL A 131 -1.50 8.84 -4.48
CA VAL A 131 -0.94 7.79 -3.60
C VAL A 131 -0.10 8.43 -2.51
N ALA A 132 0.78 9.37 -2.89
CA ALA A 132 1.58 10.09 -1.92
C ALA A 132 1.90 11.53 -2.31
N SER A 133 2.22 12.34 -1.30
CA SER A 133 2.92 13.61 -1.45
C SER A 133 4.21 13.57 -0.63
N LEU A 134 5.34 13.64 -1.33
CA LEU A 134 6.69 13.58 -0.79
C LEU A 134 7.50 14.84 -1.14
N SER A 135 6.87 15.90 -1.65
CA SER A 135 7.57 17.07 -2.19
C SER A 135 8.42 17.82 -1.17
N GLY A 136 8.10 17.72 0.11
CA GLY A 136 8.92 18.27 1.20
C GLY A 136 10.08 17.36 1.63
N VAL A 137 10.10 16.10 1.20
CA VAL A 137 11.11 15.11 1.60
C VAL A 137 12.35 15.24 0.73
N THR A 138 13.52 15.13 1.38
CA THR A 138 14.81 15.02 0.72
C THR A 138 15.30 13.57 0.74
N LEU A 139 15.64 13.03 -0.42
CA LEU A 139 16.36 11.77 -0.53
C LEU A 139 17.87 12.08 -0.49
N SER A 140 18.57 11.52 0.50
CA SER A 140 20.01 11.73 0.71
C SER A 140 20.73 10.40 1.00
N GLY A 141 20.74 9.53 0.00
CA GLY A 141 21.36 8.20 0.04
C GLY A 141 20.39 7.07 0.39
N GLY A 142 19.12 7.39 0.60
CA GLY A 142 18.05 6.41 0.80
C GLY A 142 17.41 5.95 -0.50
N ALA A 143 16.40 5.09 -0.35
CA ALA A 143 15.61 4.56 -1.46
C ALA A 143 14.11 4.81 -1.26
N VAL A 144 13.41 5.06 -2.36
CA VAL A 144 11.95 5.04 -2.43
C VAL A 144 11.53 4.00 -3.47
N SER A 145 10.68 3.06 -3.09
CA SER A 145 10.03 2.11 -4.02
C SER A 145 8.55 2.42 -4.14
N ILE A 146 8.04 2.42 -5.37
CA ILE A 146 6.62 2.64 -5.67
C ILE A 146 6.20 1.58 -6.67
N ALA A 147 5.52 0.54 -6.19
CA ALA A 147 5.15 -0.60 -6.99
C ALA A 147 3.66 -0.92 -6.88
N ARG A 148 3.02 -1.29 -8.00
CA ARG A 148 1.61 -1.70 -8.03
C ARG A 148 0.65 -0.66 -7.45
N CYS A 149 1.03 0.62 -7.47
CA CYS A 149 0.24 1.68 -6.87
C CYS A 149 -0.71 2.31 -7.89
N THR A 150 -1.89 2.71 -7.42
CA THR A 150 -2.94 3.30 -8.24
C THR A 150 -3.44 4.61 -7.64
N ALA A 151 -3.52 5.65 -8.46
CA ALA A 151 -4.22 6.89 -8.13
C ALA A 151 -5.34 7.11 -9.14
N ALA A 152 -6.56 7.42 -8.66
CA ALA A 152 -7.64 7.84 -9.54
C ALA A 152 -7.38 9.22 -10.18
N GLY A 153 -6.57 10.06 -9.53
CA GLY A 153 -6.11 11.33 -10.08
C GLY A 153 -4.94 11.19 -11.07
N ALA A 154 -4.65 12.26 -11.81
CA ALA A 154 -3.56 12.29 -12.79
C ALA A 154 -2.15 12.26 -12.16
N THR A 155 -2.05 12.59 -10.87
CA THR A 155 -0.79 12.55 -10.11
C THR A 155 -0.74 11.26 -9.29
N LEU A 156 0.28 10.43 -9.53
CA LEU A 156 0.54 9.25 -8.71
C LEU A 156 1.18 9.68 -7.38
N VAL A 157 2.34 10.33 -7.46
CA VAL A 157 3.11 10.81 -6.32
C VAL A 157 3.72 12.16 -6.65
N SER A 158 3.58 13.15 -5.76
CA SER A 158 4.43 14.35 -5.81
C SER A 158 5.81 13.99 -5.27
N GLY A 159 6.78 13.81 -6.16
CA GLY A 159 8.08 13.21 -5.84
C GLY A 159 8.97 14.02 -4.90
N PRO A 160 9.93 13.37 -4.21
CA PRO A 160 10.88 14.03 -3.32
C PRO A 160 11.95 14.81 -4.07
N THR A 161 12.64 15.69 -3.34
CA THR A 161 13.89 16.29 -3.80
C THR A 161 15.02 15.27 -3.67
N ILE A 162 15.72 14.95 -4.75
CA ILE A 162 16.77 13.93 -4.74
C ILE A 162 18.13 14.63 -4.75
N THR A 163 18.87 14.52 -3.65
CA THR A 163 20.29 14.93 -3.58
C THR A 163 21.22 13.75 -3.86
N SER A 164 20.85 12.57 -3.35
CA SER A 164 21.45 11.28 -3.64
C SER A 164 20.47 10.17 -3.27
N GLY A 165 20.65 8.96 -3.78
CA GLY A 165 19.71 7.85 -3.60
C GLY A 165 18.93 7.52 -4.88
N VAL A 166 17.88 6.71 -4.76
CA VAL A 166 17.13 6.19 -5.91
C VAL A 166 15.63 6.16 -5.66
N VAL A 167 14.86 6.48 -6.69
CA VAL A 167 13.42 6.21 -6.74
C VAL A 167 13.19 5.13 -7.79
N SER A 168 12.73 3.95 -7.37
CA SER A 168 12.42 2.83 -8.26
C SER A 168 10.92 2.64 -8.36
N VAL A 169 10.44 2.39 -9.58
CA VAL A 169 9.00 2.29 -9.86
C VAL A 169 8.69 1.06 -10.70
N GLN A 170 7.52 0.46 -10.47
CA GLN A 170 7.05 -0.69 -11.24
C GLN A 170 5.53 -0.78 -11.23
N CYS A 171 4.91 -1.03 -12.39
CA CYS A 171 3.46 -1.20 -12.52
C CYS A 171 2.66 -0.18 -11.73
N ASN A 172 2.69 1.09 -12.13
CA ASN A 172 1.86 2.09 -11.47
C ASN A 172 0.80 2.62 -12.41
N ARG A 173 -0.30 3.13 -11.85
CA ARG A 173 -1.40 3.72 -12.60
C ARG A 173 -1.75 5.10 -12.06
N ALA A 174 -1.90 6.08 -12.95
CA ALA A 174 -2.43 7.40 -12.61
C ALA A 174 -3.58 7.74 -13.55
N GLY A 175 -4.75 8.02 -12.97
CA GLY A 175 -6.00 8.11 -13.70
C GLY A 175 -6.28 6.83 -14.48
N SER A 176 -6.59 6.98 -15.77
CA SER A 176 -6.84 5.85 -16.66
C SER A 176 -5.56 5.21 -17.21
N ARG A 177 -4.37 5.75 -16.95
CA ARG A 177 -3.13 5.35 -17.63
C ARG A 177 -2.21 4.49 -16.77
N VAL A 178 -1.79 3.35 -17.32
CA VAL A 178 -0.65 2.58 -16.80
C VAL A 178 0.65 3.32 -17.17
N LEU A 179 1.54 3.49 -16.20
CA LEU A 179 2.79 4.21 -16.35
C LEU A 179 3.90 3.20 -16.71
N GLN A 180 4.39 3.26 -17.94
CA GLN A 180 5.38 2.30 -18.45
C GLN A 180 6.76 2.91 -18.67
N SER A 181 6.83 4.24 -18.84
CA SER A 181 8.07 4.96 -19.12
C SER A 181 8.43 5.95 -18.03
N SER A 182 9.68 6.42 -18.02
CA SER A 182 10.12 7.51 -17.14
C SER A 182 9.39 8.82 -17.45
N SER A 183 8.99 9.04 -18.72
CA SER A 183 8.14 10.18 -19.11
C SER A 183 6.73 10.10 -18.55
N ASP A 184 6.11 8.92 -18.51
CA ASP A 184 4.79 8.75 -17.91
C ASP A 184 4.83 9.08 -16.41
N HIS A 185 5.83 8.54 -15.71
CA HIS A 185 6.02 8.82 -14.29
C HIS A 185 6.35 10.30 -14.01
N ARG A 186 7.10 10.96 -14.90
CA ARG A 186 7.35 12.41 -14.84
C ARG A 186 6.05 13.20 -14.92
N SER A 187 5.18 12.87 -15.89
CA SER A 187 3.85 13.49 -16.00
C SER A 187 2.95 13.18 -14.79
N ALA A 188 3.17 12.06 -14.11
CA ALA A 188 2.45 11.66 -12.90
C ALA A 188 3.09 12.16 -11.58
N GLY A 189 4.04 13.11 -11.65
CA GLY A 189 4.61 13.81 -10.49
C GLY A 189 5.97 13.31 -9.99
N LEU A 190 6.57 12.30 -10.63
CA LEU A 190 7.86 11.72 -10.27
C LEU A 190 8.94 12.10 -11.30
N PRO A 191 9.73 13.16 -11.07
CA PRO A 191 10.61 13.73 -12.10
C PRO A 191 11.80 12.85 -12.48
N PHE A 192 12.28 11.99 -11.58
CA PHE A 192 13.43 11.12 -11.79
C PHE A 192 13.17 9.76 -11.15
N VAL A 193 13.15 8.72 -11.99
CA VAL A 193 12.84 7.34 -11.57
C VAL A 193 13.65 6.33 -12.37
N SER A 194 13.94 5.19 -11.74
CA SER A 194 14.36 3.96 -12.41
C SER A 194 13.13 3.07 -12.60
N VAL A 195 12.76 2.79 -13.85
CA VAL A 195 11.58 2.00 -14.17
C VAL A 195 11.95 0.53 -14.31
N VAL A 196 11.25 -0.33 -13.58
CA VAL A 196 11.32 -1.79 -13.72
C VAL A 196 10.09 -2.27 -14.50
N PRO A 197 10.27 -3.12 -15.54
CA PRO A 197 9.15 -3.71 -16.27
C PRO A 197 8.18 -4.46 -15.36
N CYS A 198 6.91 -4.53 -15.75
CA CYS A 198 5.86 -5.10 -14.92
C CYS A 198 5.97 -6.60 -14.66
N ASP A 199 6.49 -7.30 -15.65
CA ASP A 199 6.82 -8.73 -15.66
C ASP A 199 8.21 -9.01 -15.07
N GLY A 200 8.98 -7.97 -14.78
CA GLY A 200 10.31 -8.05 -14.18
C GLY A 200 10.28 -8.09 -12.65
N CYS A 201 11.46 -8.28 -12.08
CA CYS A 201 11.70 -8.14 -10.66
C CYS A 201 13.04 -7.43 -10.43
N ALA A 202 13.14 -6.68 -9.34
CA ALA A 202 14.37 -5.99 -8.99
C ALA A 202 14.52 -5.92 -7.47
N ALA A 203 15.75 -6.12 -6.99
CA ALA A 203 16.06 -6.00 -5.57
C ALA A 203 15.63 -4.64 -4.98
N ALA A 204 15.76 -3.57 -5.76
CA ALA A 204 15.38 -2.20 -5.35
C ALA A 204 13.88 -1.99 -5.07
N LEU A 205 13.03 -2.95 -5.43
CA LEU A 205 11.58 -2.94 -5.16
C LEU A 205 11.16 -4.01 -4.17
N ALA A 206 11.89 -5.13 -4.12
CA ALA A 206 11.53 -6.29 -3.31
C ALA A 206 12.26 -6.35 -1.96
N CYS A 207 13.49 -5.83 -1.89
CA CYS A 207 14.41 -6.08 -0.80
C CYS A 207 14.79 -4.80 -0.05
N PHE A 208 14.94 -4.93 1.28
CA PHE A 208 15.62 -3.92 2.07
C PHE A 208 17.15 -4.05 1.89
N ASP A 209 17.73 -3.13 1.11
CA ASP A 209 19.13 -3.20 0.65
C ASP A 209 20.14 -3.41 1.80
N ALA A 210 19.98 -2.68 2.91
CA ALA A 210 20.92 -2.71 4.04
C ALA A 210 21.08 -4.11 4.68
N LEU A 211 20.06 -4.96 4.59
CA LEU A 211 20.07 -6.33 5.12
C LEU A 211 20.02 -7.39 4.02
N THR A 212 20.19 -7.00 2.75
CA THR A 212 20.22 -7.94 1.62
C THR A 212 21.66 -8.38 1.35
N ALA A 213 21.88 -9.69 1.23
CA ALA A 213 23.17 -10.31 0.91
C ALA A 213 23.32 -10.53 -0.59
N SER A 214 22.27 -11.05 -1.23
CA SER A 214 22.21 -11.31 -2.67
C SER A 214 20.77 -11.29 -3.18
N PHE A 215 20.62 -11.16 -4.49
CA PHE A 215 19.34 -11.22 -5.18
C PHE A 215 19.47 -12.14 -6.41
N SER A 216 18.65 -13.18 -6.46
CA SER A 216 18.63 -14.17 -7.55
C SER A 216 17.22 -14.73 -7.68
N ASP A 217 16.79 -15.06 -8.89
CA ASP A 217 15.46 -15.64 -9.14
C ASP A 217 14.29 -14.87 -8.50
N CYS A 218 14.40 -13.53 -8.49
CA CYS A 218 13.43 -12.62 -7.87
C CYS A 218 13.28 -12.74 -6.35
N VAL A 219 14.22 -13.39 -5.67
CA VAL A 219 14.21 -13.62 -4.22
C VAL A 219 15.40 -12.94 -3.57
N CYS A 220 15.17 -12.33 -2.42
CA CYS A 220 16.21 -11.71 -1.60
C CYS A 220 16.79 -12.76 -0.64
N SER A 221 18.11 -12.91 -0.62
CA SER A 221 18.80 -13.65 0.44
C SER A 221 19.33 -12.67 1.46
N CYS A 222 19.06 -12.91 2.74
CA CYS A 222 19.31 -11.92 3.79
C CYS A 222 20.66 -12.09 4.48
N ARG A 223 21.23 -10.97 4.92
CA ARG A 223 22.34 -10.93 5.87
C ARG A 223 21.81 -11.25 7.28
N ALA A 224 22.73 -11.51 8.21
CA ALA A 224 22.38 -11.66 9.62
C ALA A 224 21.59 -10.44 10.13
N GLY A 225 20.46 -10.70 10.80
CA GLY A 225 19.53 -9.67 11.28
C GLY A 225 18.38 -9.34 10.33
N GLY A 226 18.47 -9.72 9.05
CA GLY A 226 17.35 -9.63 8.11
C GLY A 226 16.47 -10.87 8.15
N VAL A 227 15.16 -10.69 8.08
CA VAL A 227 14.17 -11.78 8.10
C VAL A 227 13.12 -11.62 7.00
N GLY A 228 12.60 -12.75 6.52
CA GLY A 228 11.59 -12.84 5.46
C GLY A 228 12.10 -12.52 4.06
N GLU A 229 11.19 -12.62 3.08
CA GLU A 229 11.49 -12.46 1.65
C GLU A 229 12.02 -11.09 1.24
N ALA A 230 11.77 -10.06 2.07
CA ALA A 230 12.23 -8.69 1.82
C ALA A 230 13.43 -8.29 2.70
N CYS A 231 14.01 -9.22 3.47
CA CYS A 231 15.13 -8.98 4.38
C CYS A 231 14.88 -7.83 5.37
N LEU A 232 13.70 -7.83 5.97
CA LEU A 232 13.27 -6.79 6.90
C LEU A 232 13.97 -6.92 8.25
N PRO A 233 14.15 -5.84 9.02
CA PRO A 233 14.72 -5.90 10.37
C PRO A 233 13.94 -6.73 11.40
N PHE A 234 12.63 -6.87 11.20
CA PHE A 234 11.73 -7.57 12.10
C PHE A 234 10.86 -8.52 11.31
N ASP A 235 10.48 -9.61 11.96
CA ASP A 235 9.53 -10.55 11.37
C ASP A 235 8.17 -9.87 11.37
N VAL A 236 7.54 -9.83 10.20
CA VAL A 236 6.20 -9.29 10.07
C VAL A 236 5.29 -10.47 9.79
N PRO A 237 4.29 -10.73 10.65
CA PRO A 237 3.20 -11.62 10.30
C PRO A 237 2.54 -11.05 9.05
N LEU A 238 2.83 -11.62 7.88
CA LEU A 238 2.05 -11.35 6.69
C LEU A 238 0.65 -11.88 7.00
N ALA A 239 -0.32 -10.99 7.21
CA ALA A 239 -1.73 -11.36 7.20
C ALA A 239 -1.96 -12.13 5.90
N ARG A 240 -2.17 -13.45 6.04
CA ARG A 240 -2.26 -14.47 4.98
C ARG A 240 -2.22 -13.84 3.60
N ALA A 241 -1.01 -13.58 3.10
CA ALA A 241 -0.83 -13.35 1.69
C ALA A 241 -1.46 -14.57 1.03
N GLY A 242 -2.52 -14.37 0.26
CA GLY A 242 -3.08 -15.40 -0.60
C GLY A 242 -2.01 -15.76 -1.63
N GLY A 243 -1.06 -16.61 -1.23
CA GLY A 243 0.02 -17.18 -2.02
C GLY A 243 0.83 -16.16 -2.81
N GLY A 244 1.87 -15.60 -2.19
CA GLY A 244 3.10 -15.32 -2.92
C GLY A 244 3.77 -16.65 -3.23
N GLY A 245 3.75 -17.04 -4.50
CA GLY A 245 4.34 -18.27 -5.01
C GLY A 245 4.02 -18.38 -6.48
N GLY A 246 5.05 -18.31 -7.32
CA GLY A 246 4.89 -18.55 -8.75
C GLY A 246 4.26 -19.93 -9.00
N GLY A 247 3.36 -19.98 -9.97
CA GLY A 247 2.84 -21.23 -10.52
C GLY A 247 1.48 -21.69 -9.98
N ALA A 248 0.58 -21.90 -10.94
CA ALA A 248 -0.72 -22.58 -10.89
C ALA A 248 -1.97 -21.77 -10.52
N GLU A 249 -2.83 -21.62 -11.54
CA GLU A 249 -4.27 -21.42 -11.44
C GLU A 249 -4.89 -22.49 -10.52
N GLY A 250 -5.41 -22.10 -9.36
CA GLY A 250 -6.19 -22.97 -8.50
C GLY A 250 -7.46 -22.26 -8.03
N CYS A 251 -8.62 -22.75 -8.45
CA CYS A 251 -9.91 -22.27 -7.94
C CYS A 251 -10.05 -22.63 -6.47
N VAL A 252 -10.56 -21.71 -5.65
CA VAL A 252 -11.01 -22.03 -4.28
C VAL A 252 -12.14 -23.04 -4.41
N SER A 253 -11.97 -24.26 -3.87
CA SER A 253 -12.91 -25.34 -4.14
C SER A 253 -13.34 -26.17 -2.94
N GLY A 254 -14.60 -26.64 -2.97
CA GLY A 254 -15.15 -27.61 -2.03
C GLY A 254 -15.37 -27.12 -0.59
N VAL A 255 -15.51 -25.80 -0.39
CA VAL A 255 -15.62 -25.18 0.94
C VAL A 255 -16.96 -24.47 1.15
N THR A 256 -17.38 -24.37 2.41
CA THR A 256 -18.52 -23.54 2.82
C THR A 256 -18.00 -22.27 3.49
N LEU A 257 -18.31 -21.11 2.91
CA LEU A 257 -18.00 -19.80 3.48
C LEU A 257 -19.18 -19.33 4.33
N THR A 258 -18.90 -19.13 5.62
CA THR A 258 -19.87 -18.64 6.62
C THR A 258 -19.47 -17.28 7.19
N GLU A 259 -18.43 -16.65 6.64
CA GLU A 259 -17.95 -15.33 7.01
C GLU A 259 -17.81 -14.45 5.77
N SER A 260 -18.02 -13.14 5.94
CA SER A 260 -17.83 -12.14 4.89
C SER A 260 -16.35 -12.01 4.53
N VAL A 261 -16.04 -11.95 3.23
CA VAL A 261 -14.65 -11.85 2.74
C VAL A 261 -14.57 -10.94 1.52
N THR A 262 -13.49 -10.16 1.42
CA THR A 262 -13.17 -9.38 0.23
C THR A 262 -12.03 -10.05 -0.53
N VAL A 263 -12.16 -10.19 -1.84
CA VAL A 263 -11.26 -10.93 -2.72
C VAL A 263 -10.86 -10.03 -3.89
N GLY A 264 -9.55 -9.90 -4.13
CA GLY A 264 -9.00 -9.05 -5.20
C GLY A 264 -7.48 -9.07 -5.19
N GLY A 265 -6.85 -8.70 -4.08
CA GLY A 265 -5.47 -9.03 -3.67
C GLY A 265 -4.38 -9.01 -4.75
N GLY A 266 -4.46 -8.13 -5.75
CA GLY A 266 -3.50 -8.02 -6.85
C GLY A 266 -3.44 -9.23 -7.79
N ARG A 267 -4.46 -10.10 -7.83
CA ARG A 267 -4.54 -11.23 -8.79
C ARG A 267 -5.39 -10.86 -9.99
N ALA A 268 -4.95 -11.20 -11.19
CA ALA A 268 -5.72 -11.00 -12.43
C ALA A 268 -6.97 -11.90 -12.50
N THR A 269 -6.99 -13.01 -11.76
CA THR A 269 -8.07 -14.00 -11.80
C THR A 269 -8.48 -14.42 -10.39
N VAL A 270 -9.79 -14.40 -10.14
CA VAL A 270 -10.45 -14.97 -8.96
C VAL A 270 -11.31 -16.14 -9.44
N CYS A 271 -11.16 -17.31 -8.83
CA CYS A 271 -11.97 -18.47 -9.18
C CYS A 271 -12.49 -19.20 -7.95
N PHE A 272 -13.79 -19.50 -7.94
CA PHE A 272 -14.46 -20.40 -6.99
C PHE A 272 -15.06 -21.59 -7.75
N ASP A 273 -14.87 -22.80 -7.23
CA ASP A 273 -15.44 -24.03 -7.79
C ASP A 273 -16.09 -24.87 -6.67
N SER A 274 -17.36 -25.25 -6.74
CA SER A 274 -18.00 -26.07 -5.68
C SER A 274 -17.99 -25.41 -4.28
N VAL A 275 -18.19 -24.08 -4.21
CA VAL A 275 -18.21 -23.31 -2.94
C VAL A 275 -19.64 -22.98 -2.51
N VAL A 276 -19.95 -23.11 -1.23
CA VAL A 276 -21.25 -22.74 -0.65
C VAL A 276 -21.11 -21.48 0.21
N PHE A 277 -21.75 -20.38 -0.18
CA PHE A 277 -21.85 -19.15 0.62
C PHE A 277 -23.13 -19.23 1.46
N SER A 278 -23.02 -19.27 2.79
CA SER A 278 -24.17 -19.44 3.70
C SER A 278 -24.18 -18.40 4.80
N GLY A 279 -25.37 -17.90 5.12
CA GLY A 279 -25.65 -16.97 6.22
C GLY A 279 -25.74 -15.52 5.74
N PRO A 280 -25.96 -14.55 6.65
CA PRO A 280 -26.07 -13.13 6.32
C PRO A 280 -24.69 -12.51 6.04
N ILE A 281 -23.93 -13.10 5.12
CA ILE A 281 -22.56 -12.72 4.78
C ILE A 281 -22.52 -11.97 3.44
N THR A 282 -21.47 -11.17 3.26
CA THR A 282 -21.16 -10.54 1.97
C THR A 282 -19.76 -10.96 1.54
N VAL A 283 -19.69 -11.64 0.39
CA VAL A 283 -18.44 -11.88 -0.32
C VAL A 283 -18.30 -10.80 -1.38
N ALA A 284 -17.29 -9.96 -1.26
CA ALA A 284 -17.01 -8.91 -2.22
C ALA A 284 -15.85 -9.34 -3.12
N VAL A 285 -16.06 -9.43 -4.43
CA VAL A 285 -14.97 -9.49 -5.41
C VAL A 285 -14.78 -8.08 -5.91
N GLU A 286 -13.70 -7.47 -5.49
CA GLU A 286 -13.40 -6.09 -5.82
C GLU A 286 -12.43 -6.12 -7.00
N LEU A 287 -12.98 -6.05 -8.23
CA LEU A 287 -12.18 -6.01 -9.49
C LEU A 287 -11.13 -4.92 -9.46
N ARG A 288 -11.47 -3.90 -8.69
CA ARG A 288 -10.72 -2.74 -8.30
C ARG A 288 -9.38 -3.08 -7.61
N SER A 289 -9.35 -4.06 -6.71
CA SER A 289 -8.13 -4.52 -6.01
C SER A 289 -7.50 -5.77 -6.65
N MET A 290 -8.01 -6.21 -7.80
CA MET A 290 -7.38 -7.24 -8.64
C MET A 290 -6.17 -6.68 -9.40
N ASP A 291 -5.43 -7.52 -10.13
CA ASP A 291 -4.28 -7.06 -10.91
C ASP A 291 -4.72 -6.12 -12.05
N THR A 292 -4.83 -4.83 -11.74
CA THR A 292 -5.25 -3.81 -12.70
C THR A 292 -4.26 -3.60 -13.85
N PHE A 293 -3.12 -4.31 -13.83
CA PHE A 293 -2.10 -4.34 -14.87
C PHE A 293 -2.21 -5.58 -15.77
N ALA A 294 -3.10 -6.52 -15.46
CA ALA A 294 -3.40 -7.64 -16.34
C ALA A 294 -4.29 -7.22 -17.51
N ASP A 295 -4.11 -7.87 -18.66
CA ASP A 295 -4.87 -7.60 -19.88
C ASP A 295 -6.39 -7.83 -19.69
N ALA A 296 -6.77 -8.72 -18.78
CA ALA A 296 -8.14 -8.99 -18.41
C ALA A 296 -8.25 -9.40 -16.92
N LEU A 297 -9.32 -8.94 -16.27
CA LEU A 297 -9.71 -9.38 -14.94
C LEU A 297 -10.78 -10.46 -15.06
N ASN A 298 -10.47 -11.67 -14.59
CA ASN A 298 -11.39 -12.82 -14.70
C ASN A 298 -11.96 -13.21 -13.34
N VAL A 299 -13.28 -13.27 -13.23
CA VAL A 299 -13.97 -13.83 -12.06
C VAL A 299 -14.76 -15.05 -12.51
N THR A 300 -14.40 -16.23 -12.01
CA THR A 300 -15.02 -17.51 -12.38
C THR A 300 -15.75 -18.12 -11.19
N LEU A 301 -17.01 -18.50 -11.39
CA LEU A 301 -17.84 -19.23 -10.42
C LEU A 301 -18.29 -20.54 -11.07
N ARG A 302 -17.81 -21.69 -10.58
CA ARG A 302 -18.21 -23.03 -11.02
C ARG A 302 -18.87 -23.75 -9.86
N HIS A 303 -20.00 -24.43 -10.10
CA HIS A 303 -20.70 -25.24 -9.07
C HIS A 303 -20.94 -24.55 -7.70
N CYS A 304 -21.03 -23.22 -7.63
CA CYS A 304 -21.19 -22.50 -6.37
C CYS A 304 -22.67 -22.36 -5.97
N VAL A 305 -22.94 -22.32 -4.67
CA VAL A 305 -24.28 -22.15 -4.09
C VAL A 305 -24.29 -20.91 -3.18
N ILE A 306 -25.29 -20.03 -3.32
CA ILE A 306 -25.52 -18.89 -2.42
C ILE A 306 -26.81 -19.15 -1.64
N ALA A 307 -26.72 -19.24 -0.32
CA ALA A 307 -27.79 -19.67 0.57
C ALA A 307 -27.93 -18.74 1.80
N ASP A 308 -29.07 -18.84 2.48
CA ASP A 308 -29.35 -18.21 3.78
C ASP A 308 -29.08 -16.69 3.86
N GLY A 309 -29.32 -15.96 2.78
CA GLY A 309 -29.17 -14.49 2.73
C GLY A 309 -27.77 -13.99 2.38
N ALA A 310 -26.86 -14.89 1.98
CA ALA A 310 -25.52 -14.51 1.53
C ALA A 310 -25.58 -13.65 0.26
N GLN A 311 -24.64 -12.71 0.13
CA GLN A 311 -24.50 -11.85 -1.04
C GLN A 311 -23.11 -12.01 -1.63
N LEU A 312 -23.03 -12.26 -2.94
CA LEU A 312 -21.80 -12.11 -3.71
C LEU A 312 -21.88 -10.80 -4.49
N ARG A 313 -20.97 -9.87 -4.19
CA ARG A 313 -20.90 -8.56 -4.84
C ARG A 313 -19.63 -8.48 -5.68
N ILE A 314 -19.78 -8.40 -6.99
CA ILE A 314 -18.66 -8.12 -7.88
C ILE A 314 -18.67 -6.62 -8.17
N GLY A 315 -17.77 -5.88 -7.56
CA GLY A 315 -17.67 -4.42 -7.66
C GLY A 315 -16.58 -4.01 -8.66
N GLY A 316 -16.96 -3.21 -9.66
CA GLY A 316 -16.06 -2.60 -10.65
C GLY A 316 -16.02 -1.07 -10.59
N LEU A 317 -15.44 -0.44 -11.61
CA LEU A 317 -15.57 1.01 -11.84
C LEU A 317 -17.02 1.36 -12.20
N MET A 318 -17.56 2.44 -11.62
CA MET A 318 -18.80 3.03 -12.11
C MET A 318 -18.57 3.56 -13.53
N GLU A 319 -19.59 3.49 -14.37
CA GLU A 319 -19.58 3.71 -15.83
C GLU A 319 -19.07 5.09 -16.30
N SER A 320 -18.77 6.03 -15.40
CA SER A 320 -18.27 7.37 -15.76
C SER A 320 -16.78 7.44 -16.11
N THR A 321 -15.99 6.37 -15.88
CA THR A 321 -14.53 6.38 -16.07
C THR A 321 -14.01 5.42 -17.15
N ALA A 322 -14.91 4.74 -17.87
CA ALA A 322 -14.54 3.87 -18.99
C ALA A 322 -14.66 4.61 -20.34
N ARG A 323 -13.63 5.38 -20.69
CA ARG A 323 -13.28 5.71 -22.07
C ARG A 323 -11.78 5.83 -22.23
#